data_AF-A0A0G4HKL4-F1
#
_entry.id   AF-A0A0G4HKL4-F1
#
_cell.length_a   1.000
_cell.length_b   1.000
_cell.length_c   1.000
_cell.angle_alpha   90.00
_cell.angle_beta   90.00
_cell.angle_gamma   90.00
#
_symmetry.space_group_name_H-M   'P 1'
#
loop_
_entity.id
_entity.type
_entity.pdbx_description
1 polymer ?
#
loop_
_entity_poly.entity_id
_entity_poly.type
_entity_poly.pdbx_seq_one_letter_code
_entity_poly.pdbx_strand_id
1 'polypeptide(L)'
;MRIVIIDSSPSFASAARAAFAGLQGEGVEVFEGRLEEFSEEFDCVVSPCNTVGILAGNFEQTLVKLYGGEWHAEAAARIQREHDGETTVGDAFVVERDGNGPRCVVYCAAFPRHRNSARDATRGALSAVYEYNQGMGGGERGRGDGEGTHAPIQTVLMPGLGTFLGCPDEEAVVRDMASVAKEFMEGPGKTK
;
A
#
# COMPACT_ATOMS: atom_id res chain seq x y z
N MET A 1 7.10 -12.84 -2.57
CA MET A 1 6.11 -11.81 -2.22
C MET A 1 5.01 -11.86 -3.26
N ARG A 2 3.75 -11.92 -2.83
CA ARG A 2 2.56 -11.80 -3.68
C ARG A 2 2.03 -10.37 -3.56
N ILE A 3 1.77 -9.71 -4.68
CA ILE A 3 1.15 -8.38 -4.73
C ILE A 3 -0.17 -8.51 -5.47
N VAL A 4 -1.28 -8.15 -4.83
CA VAL A 4 -2.60 -8.14 -5.45
C VAL A 4 -3.00 -6.68 -5.69
N ILE A 5 -3.01 -6.28 -6.96
CA ILE A 5 -3.54 -4.99 -7.38
C ILE A 5 -5.06 -5.09 -7.40
N ILE A 6 -5.75 -4.25 -6.63
CA ILE A 6 -7.20 -4.29 -6.48
C ILE A 6 -7.85 -2.97 -6.92
N ASP A 7 -8.89 -3.04 -7.74
CA ASP A 7 -9.77 -1.89 -7.95
C ASP A 7 -11.15 -2.36 -8.41
N SER A 8 -12.18 -1.59 -8.08
CA SER A 8 -13.57 -1.88 -8.50
C SER A 8 -13.93 -1.27 -9.85
N SER A 9 -13.08 -0.39 -10.40
CA SER A 9 -13.23 0.20 -11.72
C SER A 9 -12.83 -0.81 -12.82
N PRO A 10 -13.75 -1.20 -13.71
CA PRO A 10 -13.42 -2.12 -14.81
C PRO A 10 -12.38 -1.55 -15.77
N SER A 11 -12.35 -0.23 -15.98
CA SER A 11 -11.35 0.42 -16.82
C SER A 11 -9.97 0.39 -16.18
N PHE A 12 -9.87 0.63 -14.86
CA PHE A 12 -8.62 0.48 -14.12
C PHE A 12 -8.15 -0.97 -14.17
N ALA A 13 -9.02 -1.94 -13.89
CA ALA A 13 -8.67 -3.35 -13.89
C ALA A 13 -8.20 -3.84 -15.26
N SER A 14 -8.83 -3.37 -16.35
CA SER A 14 -8.38 -3.62 -17.72
C SER A 14 -6.97 -3.08 -17.97
N ALA A 15 -6.73 -1.81 -17.61
CA ALA A 15 -5.41 -1.21 -17.73
C ALA A 15 -4.37 -1.94 -16.87
N ALA A 16 -4.72 -2.33 -15.65
CA ALA A 16 -3.86 -3.07 -14.73
C ALA A 16 -3.47 -4.43 -15.29
N ARG A 17 -4.43 -5.20 -15.81
CA ARG A 17 -4.13 -6.48 -16.46
C ARG A 17 -3.14 -6.32 -17.60
N ALA A 18 -3.28 -5.27 -18.41
CA ALA A 18 -2.36 -5.00 -19.52
C ALA A 18 -0.95 -4.61 -19.02
N ALA A 19 -0.85 -3.68 -18.06
CA ALA A 19 0.44 -3.17 -17.59
C ALA A 19 1.22 -4.18 -16.73
N PHE A 20 0.51 -5.00 -15.93
CA PHE A 20 1.10 -6.01 -15.05
C PHE A 20 1.22 -7.40 -15.71
N ALA A 21 0.83 -7.57 -16.98
CA ALA A 21 0.87 -8.85 -17.68
C ALA A 21 2.25 -9.55 -17.61
N GLY A 22 3.33 -8.77 -17.69
CA GLY A 22 4.70 -9.29 -17.59
C GLY A 22 5.12 -9.76 -16.19
N LEU A 23 4.36 -9.43 -15.15
CA LEU A 23 4.67 -9.72 -13.74
C LEU A 23 3.76 -10.82 -13.13
N GLN A 24 2.80 -11.35 -13.89
CA GLN A 24 1.86 -12.36 -13.37
C GLN A 24 2.54 -13.65 -12.93
N GLY A 25 3.58 -14.08 -13.66
CA GLY A 25 4.41 -15.23 -13.28
C GLY A 25 5.39 -14.93 -12.13
N GLU A 26 5.54 -13.67 -11.74
CA GLU A 26 6.46 -13.23 -10.68
C GLU A 26 5.75 -13.03 -9.34
N GLY A 27 4.42 -13.17 -9.29
CA GLY A 27 3.62 -13.02 -8.07
C GLY A 27 2.81 -11.73 -8.00
N VAL A 28 2.58 -11.05 -9.13
CA VAL A 28 1.67 -9.89 -9.19
C VAL A 28 0.34 -10.27 -9.84
N GLU A 29 -0.75 -10.05 -9.15
CA GLU A 29 -2.10 -10.40 -9.61
C GLU A 29 -2.98 -9.15 -9.67
N VAL A 30 -4.05 -9.21 -10.48
CA VAL A 30 -5.03 -8.14 -10.59
C VAL A 30 -6.39 -8.69 -10.23
N PHE A 31 -7.00 -8.12 -9.19
CA PHE A 31 -8.36 -8.41 -8.76
C PHE A 31 -9.28 -7.23 -9.10
N GLU A 32 -10.31 -7.50 -9.90
CA GLU A 32 -11.36 -6.53 -10.21
C GLU A 32 -12.51 -6.75 -9.24
N GLY A 33 -12.69 -5.81 -8.32
CA GLY A 33 -13.71 -5.91 -7.28
C GLY A 33 -13.43 -4.96 -6.13
N ARG A 34 -14.35 -4.98 -5.16
CA ARG A 34 -14.22 -4.20 -3.94
C ARG A 34 -13.41 -4.96 -2.90
N LEU A 35 -12.84 -4.23 -1.94
CA LEU A 35 -12.09 -4.85 -0.84
C LEU A 35 -12.95 -5.86 -0.05
N GLU A 36 -14.23 -5.56 0.13
CA GLU A 36 -15.20 -6.43 0.81
C GLU A 36 -15.46 -7.76 0.07
N GLU A 37 -15.15 -7.82 -1.24
CA GLU A 37 -15.36 -8.99 -2.09
C GLU A 37 -14.12 -9.88 -2.17
N PHE A 38 -12.97 -9.38 -1.70
CA PHE A 38 -11.73 -10.14 -1.66
C PHE A 38 -11.76 -11.15 -0.50
N SER A 39 -11.73 -12.44 -0.83
CA SER A 39 -11.96 -13.54 0.13
C SER A 39 -10.71 -14.31 0.53
N GLU A 40 -9.58 -14.10 -0.16
CA GLU A 40 -8.32 -14.74 0.19
C GLU A 40 -7.66 -14.06 1.38
N GLU A 41 -6.86 -14.81 2.14
CA GLU A 41 -6.07 -14.24 3.23
C GLU A 41 -4.88 -13.44 2.68
N PHE A 42 -4.56 -12.34 3.34
CA PHE A 42 -3.42 -11.49 3.02
C PHE A 42 -2.83 -10.88 4.29
N ASP A 43 -1.52 -10.64 4.30
CA ASP A 43 -0.82 -10.11 5.47
C ASP A 43 -1.02 -8.61 5.62
N CYS A 44 -1.00 -7.89 4.49
CA CYS A 44 -0.85 -6.45 4.47
C CYS A 44 -1.75 -5.81 3.41
N VAL A 45 -2.30 -4.63 3.72
CA VAL A 45 -3.01 -3.79 2.76
C VAL A 45 -2.41 -2.39 2.72
N VAL A 46 -2.30 -1.82 1.53
CA VAL A 46 -1.90 -0.43 1.34
C VAL A 46 -3.12 0.46 1.41
N SER A 47 -3.10 1.42 2.32
CA SER A 47 -4.11 2.44 2.48
C SER A 47 -3.64 3.73 1.78
N PRO A 48 -4.29 4.17 0.70
CA PRO A 48 -4.00 5.45 0.06
C PRO A 48 -4.61 6.57 0.89
N CYS A 49 -3.76 7.23 1.66
CA CYS A 49 -4.13 8.24 2.65
C CYS A 49 -3.74 9.66 2.18
N ASN A 50 -4.27 10.68 2.86
CA ASN A 50 -3.83 12.06 2.67
C ASN A 50 -2.51 12.35 3.42
N THR A 51 -2.08 13.62 3.49
CA THR A 51 -0.81 13.99 4.13
C THR A 51 -0.91 14.17 5.65
N VAL A 52 -2.13 14.23 6.20
CA VAL A 52 -2.36 14.68 7.60
C VAL A 52 -3.06 13.63 8.47
N GLY A 53 -3.28 12.41 7.96
CA GLY A 53 -3.89 11.32 8.72
C GLY A 53 -5.38 11.51 9.02
N ILE A 54 -6.13 12.21 8.16
CA ILE A 54 -7.59 12.37 8.31
C ILE A 54 -8.31 11.22 7.60
N LEU A 55 -9.33 10.62 8.24
CA LEU A 55 -10.14 9.60 7.58
C LEU A 55 -11.09 10.23 6.56
N ALA A 56 -10.67 10.31 5.30
CA ALA A 56 -11.43 10.98 4.24
C ALA A 56 -11.70 10.11 3.01
N GLY A 57 -10.80 9.19 2.68
CA GLY A 57 -10.93 8.31 1.52
C GLY A 57 -11.96 7.20 1.73
N ASN A 58 -12.66 6.82 0.66
CA ASN A 58 -13.60 5.69 0.69
C ASN A 58 -12.89 4.38 1.05
N PHE A 59 -11.69 4.15 0.52
CA PHE A 59 -10.92 2.93 0.80
C PHE A 59 -10.51 2.84 2.27
N GLU A 60 -10.03 3.96 2.84
CA GLU A 60 -9.68 4.05 4.26
C GLU A 60 -10.90 3.80 5.16
N GLN A 61 -12.06 4.38 4.82
CA GLN A 61 -13.31 4.16 5.53
C GLN A 61 -13.76 2.69 5.48
N THR A 62 -13.62 2.03 4.32
CA THR A 62 -13.89 0.61 4.18
C THR A 62 -12.92 -0.22 5.04
N LEU A 63 -11.63 0.10 5.08
CA LEU A 63 -10.66 -0.57 5.97
C LEU A 63 -11.05 -0.44 7.44
N VAL A 64 -11.40 0.77 7.88
CA VAL A 64 -11.85 1.00 9.27
C VAL A 64 -13.12 0.20 9.58
N LYS A 65 -14.07 0.14 8.64
CA LYS A 65 -15.32 -0.61 8.80
C LYS A 65 -15.09 -2.12 8.89
N LEU A 66 -14.14 -2.67 8.12
CA LEU A 66 -13.86 -4.10 8.08
C LEU A 66 -12.96 -4.57 9.23
N TYR A 67 -11.97 -3.74 9.60
CA TYR A 67 -10.83 -4.19 10.40
C TYR A 67 -10.57 -3.35 11.66
N GLY A 68 -11.40 -2.36 11.96
CA GLY A 68 -11.24 -1.46 13.11
C GLY A 68 -10.43 -0.21 12.76
N GLY A 69 -10.55 0.81 13.62
CA GLY A 69 -9.97 2.14 13.41
C GLY A 69 -8.65 2.39 14.16
N GLU A 70 -8.18 1.43 14.94
CA GLU A 70 -7.01 1.57 15.81
C GLU A 70 -5.74 1.85 15.00
N TRP A 71 -5.56 1.17 13.86
CA TRP A 71 -4.42 1.40 12.96
C TRP A 71 -4.40 2.84 12.41
N HIS A 72 -5.58 3.42 12.16
CA HIS A 72 -5.68 4.77 11.63
C HIS A 72 -5.38 5.81 12.72
N ALA A 73 -5.83 5.56 13.95
CA ALA A 73 -5.47 6.41 15.10
C ALA A 73 -3.96 6.40 15.36
N GLU A 74 -3.32 5.22 15.27
CA GLU A 74 -1.87 5.08 15.37
C GLU A 74 -1.15 5.82 14.23
N ALA A 75 -1.61 5.65 12.98
CA ALA A 75 -1.04 6.37 11.85
C ALA A 75 -1.09 7.89 12.05
N ALA A 76 -2.24 8.43 12.48
CA ALA A 76 -2.39 9.86 12.74
C ALA A 76 -1.47 10.35 13.88
N ALA A 77 -1.35 9.58 14.96
CA ALA A 77 -0.44 9.89 16.07
C ALA A 77 1.03 9.89 15.61
N ARG A 78 1.41 8.93 14.76
CA ARG A 78 2.75 8.82 14.19
C ARG A 78 3.08 10.00 13.29
N ILE A 79 2.15 10.43 12.43
CA ILE A 79 2.32 11.63 11.58
C ILE A 79 2.56 12.86 12.45
N GLN A 80 1.80 13.02 13.53
CA GLN A 80 1.96 14.15 14.44
C GLN A 80 3.34 14.16 15.13
N ARG A 81 3.87 12.98 15.48
CA ARG A 81 5.12 12.84 16.22
C ARG A 81 6.37 12.84 15.34
N GLU A 82 6.30 12.21 14.17
CA GLU A 82 7.46 11.91 13.32
C GLU A 82 7.54 12.81 12.09
N HIS A 83 6.44 13.45 11.71
CA HIS A 83 6.34 14.30 10.52
C HIS A 83 5.80 15.70 10.84
N ASP A 84 5.88 16.14 12.10
CA ASP A 84 5.37 17.45 12.55
C ASP A 84 3.91 17.74 12.16
N GLY A 85 3.11 16.69 11.97
CA GLY A 85 1.70 16.78 11.58
C GLY A 85 1.41 16.67 10.08
N GLU A 86 2.41 16.59 9.20
CA GLU A 86 2.20 16.46 7.75
C GLU A 86 3.28 15.63 7.04
N THR A 87 2.86 14.61 6.29
CA THR A 87 3.70 13.81 5.40
C THR A 87 3.76 14.42 4.00
N THR A 88 4.65 13.92 3.14
CA THR A 88 4.71 14.26 1.71
C THR A 88 4.18 13.12 0.84
N VAL A 89 3.78 13.40 -0.40
CA VAL A 89 3.34 12.34 -1.33
C VAL A 89 4.47 11.32 -1.52
N GLY A 90 4.14 10.03 -1.35
CA GLY A 90 5.12 8.94 -1.39
C GLY A 90 5.64 8.52 -0.02
N ASP A 91 5.45 9.33 1.04
CA ASP A 91 5.74 8.86 2.39
C ASP A 91 4.82 7.70 2.74
N ALA A 92 5.42 6.64 3.27
CA ALA A 92 4.70 5.45 3.65
C ALA A 92 5.37 4.76 4.83
N PHE A 93 4.55 4.12 5.65
CA PHE A 93 5.05 3.33 6.78
C PHE A 93 4.06 2.23 7.16
N VAL A 94 4.58 1.15 7.73
CA VAL A 94 3.77 0.04 8.22
C VAL A 94 3.23 0.36 9.61
N VAL A 95 1.94 0.10 9.81
CA VAL A 95 1.26 0.06 11.10
C VAL A 95 0.81 -1.38 11.33
N GLU A 96 1.24 -1.97 12.44
CA GLU A 96 0.78 -3.28 12.86
C GLU A 96 -0.58 -3.19 13.54
N ARG A 97 -1.39 -4.23 13.37
CA ARG A 97 -2.68 -4.36 14.06
C ARG A 97 -2.91 -5.80 14.50
N ASP A 98 -3.68 -5.92 15.57
CA ASP A 98 -4.21 -7.19 16.03
C ASP A 98 -5.65 -7.39 15.52
N GLY A 99 -6.15 -8.63 15.62
CA GLY A 99 -7.54 -8.96 15.30
C GLY A 99 -7.72 -9.62 13.93
N ASN A 100 -8.95 -9.62 13.43
CA ASN A 100 -9.30 -10.30 12.19
C ASN A 100 -8.84 -9.51 10.95
N GLY A 101 -8.43 -10.19 9.88
CA GLY A 101 -7.97 -9.55 8.63
C GLY A 101 -6.44 -9.33 8.57
N PRO A 102 -5.94 -8.36 7.79
CA PRO A 102 -4.51 -8.15 7.61
C PRO A 102 -3.83 -7.72 8.91
N ARG A 103 -2.70 -8.33 9.22
CA ARG A 103 -1.89 -7.94 10.39
C ARG A 103 -1.18 -6.59 10.22
N CYS A 104 -1.02 -6.13 8.99
CA CYS A 104 -0.36 -4.85 8.68
C CYS A 104 -1.23 -3.97 7.78
N VAL A 105 -1.18 -2.67 8.03
CA VAL A 105 -1.66 -1.65 7.09
C VAL A 105 -0.48 -0.74 6.75
N VAL A 106 -0.19 -0.57 5.48
CA VAL A 106 0.74 0.47 5.03
C VAL A 106 -0.06 1.76 4.89
N TYR A 107 0.20 2.73 5.77
CA TYR A 107 -0.19 4.10 5.49
C TYR A 107 0.66 4.60 4.33
N CYS A 108 0.05 5.15 3.29
CA CYS A 108 0.79 5.73 2.17
C CYS A 108 0.13 7.02 1.68
N ALA A 109 0.86 8.13 1.77
CA ALA A 109 0.38 9.41 1.29
C ALA A 109 0.30 9.41 -0.25
N ALA A 110 -0.92 9.44 -0.78
CA ALA A 110 -1.20 9.39 -2.21
C ALA A 110 -2.28 10.40 -2.57
N PHE A 111 -1.98 11.31 -3.50
CA PHE A 111 -2.91 12.34 -3.95
C PHE A 111 -3.24 12.20 -5.43
N PRO A 112 -4.53 12.14 -5.79
CA PRO A 112 -4.88 12.10 -7.19
C PRO A 112 -4.46 13.38 -7.92
N ARG A 113 -3.99 13.22 -9.17
CA ARG A 113 -3.51 14.31 -10.05
C ARG A 113 -2.29 15.09 -9.53
N HIS A 114 -1.64 14.64 -8.45
CA HIS A 114 -0.30 15.12 -8.14
C HIS A 114 0.71 14.42 -9.07
N ARG A 115 1.67 15.20 -9.60
CA ARG A 115 2.66 14.69 -10.56
C ARG A 115 3.40 13.52 -9.93
N ASN A 116 3.54 12.42 -10.66
CA ASN A 116 4.21 11.18 -10.20
C ASN A 116 3.60 10.53 -8.95
N SER A 117 2.42 10.95 -8.46
CA SER A 117 1.90 10.43 -7.19
C SER A 117 1.74 8.91 -7.19
N ALA A 118 1.31 8.32 -8.29
CA ALA A 118 1.19 6.88 -8.42
C ALA A 118 2.55 6.18 -8.26
N ARG A 119 3.57 6.70 -8.94
CA ARG A 119 4.95 6.19 -8.89
C ARG A 119 5.52 6.30 -7.48
N ASP A 120 5.42 7.49 -6.88
CA ASP A 120 6.04 7.79 -5.59
C ASP A 120 5.33 7.04 -4.46
N ALA A 121 3.99 7.00 -4.47
CA ALA A 121 3.21 6.20 -3.51
C ALA A 121 3.48 4.70 -3.64
N THR A 122 3.55 4.16 -4.87
CA THR A 122 3.89 2.73 -5.07
C THR A 122 5.28 2.42 -4.54
N ARG A 123 6.25 3.32 -4.79
CA ARG A 123 7.63 3.14 -4.31
C ARG A 123 7.68 3.20 -2.79
N GLY A 124 7.04 4.19 -2.19
CA GLY A 124 6.94 4.33 -0.74
C GLY A 124 6.33 3.09 -0.10
N ALA A 125 5.16 2.64 -0.59
CA ALA A 125 4.47 1.50 -0.03
C ALA A 125 5.30 0.20 -0.10
N LEU A 126 5.91 -0.09 -1.24
CA LEU A 126 6.75 -1.29 -1.40
C LEU A 126 8.05 -1.19 -0.60
N SER A 127 8.64 0.01 -0.49
CA SER A 127 9.83 0.24 0.35
C SER A 127 9.51 0.04 1.83
N ALA A 128 8.37 0.55 2.31
CA ALA A 128 7.93 0.34 3.69
C ALA A 128 7.73 -1.15 4.02
N VAL A 129 7.16 -1.93 3.10
CA VAL A 129 7.02 -3.39 3.25
C VAL A 129 8.39 -4.07 3.28
N TYR A 130 9.30 -3.68 2.39
CA TYR A 130 10.65 -4.24 2.38
C TYR A 130 11.41 -3.91 3.67
N GLU A 131 11.43 -2.65 4.10
CA GLU A 131 12.07 -2.21 5.33
C GLU A 131 11.49 -2.90 6.55
N TYR A 132 10.17 -3.07 6.62
CA TYR A 132 9.53 -3.86 7.67
C TYR A 132 10.03 -5.31 7.68
N ASN A 133 10.08 -5.96 6.51
CA ASN A 133 10.58 -7.34 6.39
C ASN A 133 12.07 -7.48 6.73
N GLN A 134 12.86 -6.41 6.56
CA GLN A 134 14.27 -6.36 6.96
C GLN A 134 14.47 -5.99 8.44
N GLY A 135 13.40 -5.75 9.20
CA GLY A 135 13.46 -5.29 10.60
C GLY A 135 13.90 -3.83 10.76
N MET A 136 13.86 -3.04 9.67
CA MET A 136 14.21 -1.61 9.65
C MET A 136 12.98 -0.72 9.86
N GLY A 137 11.79 -1.20 9.49
CA GLY A 137 10.52 -0.51 9.66
C GLY A 137 10.08 -0.53 11.12
N GLY A 138 10.38 0.54 11.86
CA GLY A 138 10.02 0.71 13.27
C GLY A 138 8.51 0.73 13.51
N GLY A 139 7.89 -0.45 13.66
CA GLY A 139 6.72 -0.59 14.52
C GLY A 139 7.19 -0.45 15.97
N GLU A 140 6.47 0.32 16.79
CA GLU A 140 6.82 0.55 18.19
C GLU A 140 6.99 -0.74 19.01
N ARG A 141 6.37 -1.83 18.57
CA ARG A 141 6.49 -3.17 19.17
C ARG A 141 7.87 -3.80 19.02
N GLY A 142 8.74 -3.26 18.17
CA GLY A 142 10.14 -3.70 18.01
C GLY A 142 11.16 -3.01 18.92
N ARG A 143 10.76 -2.09 19.81
CA ARG A 143 11.69 -1.33 20.68
C ARG A 143 11.84 -1.87 22.11
N GLY A 144 11.26 -3.03 22.44
CA GLY A 144 11.40 -3.66 23.76
C GLY A 144 12.24 -4.95 23.72
N ASP A 145 13.48 -4.88 24.18
CA ASP A 145 14.29 -5.90 24.88
C ASP A 145 14.26 -7.39 24.45
N GLY A 146 13.88 -7.73 23.20
CA GLY A 146 13.88 -9.11 22.71
C GLY A 146 13.94 -9.15 21.19
N GLU A 147 14.60 -10.18 20.64
CA GLU A 147 14.72 -10.47 19.21
C GLU A 147 13.45 -10.10 18.42
N GLY A 148 13.57 -9.24 17.40
CA GLY A 148 12.44 -8.79 16.59
C GLY A 148 11.80 -9.95 15.83
N THR A 149 10.78 -10.56 16.41
CA THR A 149 10.11 -11.78 15.95
C THR A 149 8.82 -11.51 15.16
N HIS A 150 8.83 -10.51 14.28
CA HIS A 150 7.66 -10.25 13.42
C HIS A 150 7.76 -11.09 12.14
N ALA A 151 6.69 -11.80 11.77
CA ALA A 151 6.68 -12.61 10.56
C ALA A 151 6.85 -11.70 9.32
N PRO A 152 7.63 -12.08 8.29
CA PRO A 152 7.77 -11.26 7.10
C PRO A 152 6.45 -11.21 6.32
N ILE A 153 6.01 -10.02 5.90
CA ILE A 153 4.86 -9.82 4.99
C ILE A 153 5.12 -10.61 3.71
N GLN A 154 4.20 -11.51 3.35
CA GLN A 154 4.27 -12.33 2.14
C GLN A 154 3.24 -11.93 1.09
N THR A 155 2.09 -11.37 1.50
CA THR A 155 1.03 -10.92 0.60
C THR A 155 0.62 -9.47 0.89
N VAL A 156 0.70 -8.62 -0.13
CA VAL A 156 0.28 -7.21 -0.08
C VAL A 156 -0.89 -6.98 -1.03
N LEU A 157 -1.97 -6.42 -0.51
CA LEU A 157 -3.10 -5.95 -1.29
C LEU A 157 -2.97 -4.43 -1.50
N MET A 158 -2.96 -3.99 -2.75
CA MET A 158 -2.65 -2.59 -3.11
C MET A 158 -3.73 -2.02 -4.04
N PRO A 159 -4.46 -0.98 -3.63
CA PRO A 159 -5.42 -0.33 -4.50
C PRO A 159 -4.75 0.56 -5.54
N GLY A 160 -5.51 1.12 -6.47
CA GLY A 160 -5.04 2.18 -7.36
C GLY A 160 -4.47 3.37 -6.57
N LEU A 161 -3.15 3.55 -6.60
CA LEU A 161 -2.49 4.65 -5.90
C LEU A 161 -2.44 5.89 -6.80
N GLY A 162 -2.91 7.03 -6.29
CA GLY A 162 -3.00 8.26 -7.07
C GLY A 162 -4.17 8.29 -8.08
N THR A 163 -5.11 7.33 -7.99
CA THR A 163 -6.37 7.35 -8.73
C THR A 163 -7.53 7.86 -7.89
N PHE A 164 -8.67 8.06 -8.55
CA PHE A 164 -9.97 8.31 -7.95
C PHE A 164 -11.03 7.80 -8.93
N LEU A 165 -12.27 7.61 -8.47
CA LEU A 165 -13.36 7.19 -9.35
C LEU A 165 -13.53 8.18 -10.52
N GLY A 166 -13.36 7.69 -11.75
CA GLY A 166 -13.43 8.51 -12.97
C GLY A 166 -12.13 9.25 -13.31
N CYS A 167 -10.98 8.77 -12.84
CA CYS A 167 -9.67 9.30 -13.23
C CYS A 167 -9.50 9.24 -14.77
N PRO A 168 -9.19 10.35 -15.46
CA PRO A 168 -9.05 10.33 -16.91
C PRO A 168 -7.76 9.65 -17.40
N ASP A 169 -6.77 9.49 -16.51
CA ASP A 169 -5.41 9.04 -16.84
C ASP A 169 -5.05 7.67 -16.21
N GLU A 170 -6.05 6.80 -16.02
CA GLU A 170 -5.87 5.47 -15.39
C GLU A 170 -4.74 4.67 -16.01
N GLU A 171 -4.61 4.65 -17.34
CA GLU A 171 -3.53 3.92 -18.02
C GLU A 171 -2.14 4.47 -17.70
N ALA A 172 -1.99 5.78 -17.50
CA ALA A 172 -0.70 6.38 -17.14
C ALA A 172 -0.36 6.05 -15.69
N VAL A 173 -1.33 6.21 -14.79
CA VAL A 173 -1.18 5.86 -13.36
C VAL A 173 -0.80 4.39 -13.18
N VAL A 174 -1.53 3.49 -13.84
CA VAL A 174 -1.28 2.05 -13.76
C VAL A 174 0.10 1.69 -14.32
N ARG A 175 0.54 2.32 -15.42
CA ARG A 175 1.90 2.11 -15.95
C ARG A 175 2.97 2.55 -14.96
N ASP A 176 2.77 3.67 -14.27
CA ASP A 176 3.68 4.12 -13.21
C ASP A 176 3.76 3.08 -12.08
N MET A 177 2.60 2.59 -11.60
CA MET A 177 2.55 1.53 -10.57
C MET A 177 3.29 0.26 -11.05
N ALA A 178 3.00 -0.21 -12.26
CA ALA A 178 3.61 -1.41 -12.83
C ALA A 178 5.12 -1.27 -13.01
N SER A 179 5.61 -0.09 -13.40
CA SER A 179 7.05 0.17 -13.54
C SER A 179 7.79 0.00 -12.21
N VAL A 180 7.22 0.51 -11.11
CA VAL A 180 7.81 0.42 -9.77
C VAL A 180 7.70 -0.99 -9.22
N ALA A 181 6.55 -1.66 -9.42
CA ALA A 181 6.40 -3.05 -9.03
C ALA A 181 7.42 -3.94 -9.75
N LYS A 182 7.67 -3.71 -11.04
CA LYS A 182 8.72 -4.43 -11.78
C LYS A 182 10.10 -4.21 -11.17
N GLU A 183 10.49 -2.96 -10.92
CA GLU A 183 11.78 -2.64 -10.26
C GLU A 183 11.90 -3.37 -8.91
N PHE A 184 10.81 -3.42 -8.14
CA PHE A 184 10.77 -4.11 -6.85
C PHE A 184 10.93 -5.63 -6.99
N MET A 185 10.21 -6.26 -7.92
CA MET A 185 10.27 -7.72 -8.14
C MET A 185 11.61 -8.17 -8.73
N GLU A 186 12.26 -7.32 -9.53
CA GLU A 186 13.61 -7.55 -10.06
C GLU A 186 14.72 -7.43 -9.00
N GLY A 187 14.41 -6.83 -7.83
CA GLY A 187 15.29 -6.62 -6.69
C GLY A 187 16.28 -5.44 -6.88
N PRO A 188 16.91 -4.95 -5.80
CA PRO A 188 17.87 -3.83 -5.82
C PRO A 188 19.21 -4.15 -6.54
N GLY A 189 19.23 -5.09 -7.50
CA GLY A 189 20.44 -5.56 -8.20
C GLY A 189 20.41 -5.47 -9.73
N LYS A 190 19.35 -4.95 -10.36
CA LYS A 190 19.24 -4.88 -11.84
C LYS A 190 19.20 -3.48 -12.44
N THR A 191 19.15 -2.43 -11.63
CA THR A 191 19.22 -1.04 -12.09
C THR A 191 20.53 -0.41 -11.62
N LYS A 192 21.50 -0.38 -12.53
CA LYS A 192 22.65 0.53 -12.48
C LYS A 192 22.29 1.84 -13.16
#